data_AF-A8TVY2-F1
#
_entry.id   AF-A8TVY2-F1
#
_cell.length_a   1.000
_cell.length_b   1.000
_cell.length_c   1.000
_cell.angle_alpha   90.00
_cell.angle_beta   90.00
_cell.angle_gamma   90.00
#
_symmetry.space_group_name_H-M   'P 1'
#
loop_
_entity.id
_entity.type
_entity.pdbx_description
1 polymer ?
#
loop_
_entity_poly.entity_id
_entity_poly.type
_entity_poly.pdbx_seq_one_letter_code
_entity_poly.pdbx_strand_id
1 'polypeptide(L)'
;MIDSPDRSKAADLLALEVAPRPLGLSKPVGASPAQASPSLARLNDMVVATLGAVQRDWLRGLYHARPTGDGSGDLVDRAAERTDHMELRRQINIEAMLQRALRILPDTVEEGTPDPDWSARFFNAVADISDAEFSRLWARLLVTEVRRPGAVPLNTLHQLPGLSKEGLRLFTRFAAFAVNNFVIRLNQEFFDGKDVTGDQILLLEEYGLVRTNRDLNRVFQSQRSDRFSTNLLYADKALRITNPDQKKQLNLPCYRLTEAGSTLARALFDEGEIRADTDYIVEIVRTLQRQGFQTAQADILERTDEQVVSKHSPFCDIAVLRR
;
A
#
# COMPACT_ATOMS: atom_id res chain seq x y z
N MET A 1 10.77 3.10 52.13
CA MET A 1 10.31 4.48 51.90
C MET A 1 11.43 5.19 51.17
N ILE A 2 11.36 5.21 49.84
CA ILE A 2 12.21 6.05 49.00
C ILE A 2 11.25 7.07 48.41
N ASP A 3 11.47 8.33 48.77
CA ASP A 3 10.65 9.48 48.40
C ASP A 3 10.63 9.62 46.87
N SER A 4 9.44 9.62 46.26
CA SER A 4 9.29 9.97 44.85
C SER A 4 9.60 11.46 44.68
N PRO A 5 10.40 11.87 43.69
CA PRO A 5 10.63 13.28 43.43
C PRO A 5 9.31 13.97 43.10
N ASP A 6 9.09 15.09 43.77
CA ASP A 6 7.93 15.96 43.75
C ASP A 6 7.55 16.37 42.31
N ARG A 7 6.59 15.63 41.72
CA ARG A 7 6.07 15.85 40.35
C ARG A 7 5.51 17.27 40.17
N SER A 8 5.10 17.94 41.26
CA SER A 8 4.59 19.31 41.24
C SER A 8 5.67 20.31 40.80
N LYS A 9 6.90 20.18 41.32
CA LYS A 9 7.98 21.14 41.04
C LYS A 9 8.54 21.03 39.62
N ALA A 10 8.52 19.84 39.03
CA ALA A 10 8.94 19.63 37.64
C ALA A 10 7.91 20.18 36.63
N ALA A 11 6.61 20.10 36.95
CA ALA A 11 5.55 20.71 36.16
C ALA A 11 5.61 22.25 36.21
N ASP A 12 5.84 22.83 37.40
CA ASP A 12 5.94 24.29 37.58
C ASP A 12 7.13 24.91 36.81
N LEU A 13 8.28 24.22 36.76
CA LEU A 13 9.46 24.69 36.02
C LEU A 13 9.28 24.64 34.48
N LEU A 14 8.51 23.68 33.97
CA LEU A 14 8.18 23.57 32.53
C LEU A 14 7.06 24.53 32.10
N ALA A 15 6.13 24.86 33.00
CA ALA A 15 5.01 25.76 32.72
C ALA A 15 5.42 27.24 32.59
N LEU A 16 6.47 27.67 33.30
CA LEU A 16 6.95 29.05 33.31
C LEU A 16 7.76 29.46 32.06
N GLU A 17 8.36 28.53 31.33
CA GLU A 17 9.18 28.83 30.14
C GLU A 17 8.44 28.74 28.79
N VAL A 18 7.22 28.17 28.72
CA VAL A 18 6.61 27.76 27.43
C VAL A 18 5.17 28.27 27.20
N ALA A 19 4.64 29.21 27.98
CA ALA A 19 3.35 29.81 27.64
C ALA A 19 3.48 30.72 26.38
N PRO A 20 2.90 30.37 25.21
CA PRO A 20 3.02 31.22 24.03
C PRO A 20 2.27 32.54 24.26
N ARG A 21 2.92 33.66 23.94
CA ARG A 21 2.24 34.97 23.89
C ARG A 21 1.05 34.89 22.91
N PRO A 22 -0.05 35.60 23.18
CA PRO A 22 -1.19 35.63 22.26
C PRO A 22 -0.72 36.01 20.85
N LEU A 23 -1.11 35.21 19.85
CA LEU A 23 -0.56 35.23 18.48
C LEU A 23 -0.79 36.53 17.69
N GLY A 24 -1.41 37.56 18.30
CA GLY A 24 -1.65 38.85 17.65
C GLY A 24 -2.43 38.77 16.34
N LEU A 25 -3.11 37.65 16.08
CA LEU A 25 -3.85 37.44 14.84
C LEU A 25 -4.99 38.43 14.76
N SER A 26 -5.00 39.25 13.71
CA SER A 26 -6.10 40.17 13.42
C SER A 26 -7.41 39.40 13.38
N LYS A 27 -8.41 39.85 14.14
CA LYS A 27 -9.79 39.34 14.03
C LYS A 27 -10.19 39.35 12.55
N PRO A 28 -10.75 38.25 12.00
CA PRO A 28 -11.31 38.30 10.67
C PRO A 28 -12.42 39.36 10.66
N VAL A 29 -12.20 40.41 9.87
CA VAL A 29 -13.19 41.48 9.68
C VAL A 29 -14.38 40.86 8.94
N GLY A 30 -15.51 40.73 9.64
CA GLY A 30 -16.79 40.32 9.04
C GLY A 30 -17.42 39.01 9.53
N ALA A 31 -16.77 38.24 10.42
CA ALA A 31 -17.41 37.06 11.01
C ALA A 31 -18.15 37.41 12.31
N SER A 32 -19.46 37.20 12.34
CA SER A 32 -20.24 37.22 13.58
C SER A 32 -19.62 36.25 14.60
N PRO A 33 -19.53 36.58 15.91
CA PRO A 33 -18.82 35.78 16.92
C PRO A 33 -19.33 34.33 17.09
N ALA A 34 -20.40 33.94 16.39
CA ALA A 34 -21.01 32.61 16.44
C ALA A 34 -20.51 31.63 15.35
N GLN A 35 -19.80 32.06 14.29
CA GLN A 35 -19.35 31.15 13.23
C GLN A 35 -17.84 31.19 13.06
N ALA A 36 -17.17 30.08 13.40
CA ALA A 36 -15.76 29.87 13.13
C ALA A 36 -15.49 29.94 11.62
N SER A 37 -14.37 30.55 11.22
CA SER A 37 -13.96 30.52 9.80
C SER A 37 -13.78 29.08 9.33
N PRO A 38 -13.97 28.77 8.02
CA PRO A 38 -13.74 27.42 7.49
C PRO A 38 -12.35 26.87 7.82
N SER A 39 -11.32 27.72 7.84
CA SER A 39 -9.95 27.34 8.21
C SER A 39 -9.83 26.94 9.68
N LEU A 40 -10.47 27.68 10.59
CA LEU A 40 -10.48 27.35 12.02
C LEU A 40 -11.30 26.09 12.30
N ALA A 41 -12.41 25.87 11.58
CA ALA A 41 -13.18 24.64 11.65
C ALA A 41 -12.30 23.43 11.27
N ARG A 42 -11.61 23.51 10.13
CA ARG A 42 -10.71 22.43 9.68
C ARG A 42 -9.56 22.18 10.65
N LEU A 43 -8.95 23.23 11.21
CA LEU A 43 -7.90 23.08 12.23
C LEU A 43 -8.44 22.41 13.49
N ASN A 44 -9.64 22.78 13.95
CA ASN A 44 -10.27 22.13 15.09
C ASN A 44 -10.48 20.64 14.83
N ASP A 45 -10.98 20.25 13.66
CA ASP A 45 -11.20 18.85 13.31
C ASP A 45 -9.88 18.05 13.34
N MET A 46 -8.80 18.62 12.80
CA MET A 46 -7.46 18.00 12.84
C MET A 46 -6.95 17.81 14.27
N VAL A 47 -7.11 18.83 15.13
CA VAL A 47 -6.67 18.78 16.53
C VAL A 47 -7.52 17.78 17.32
N VAL A 48 -8.84 17.78 17.17
CA VAL A 48 -9.71 16.84 17.89
C VAL A 48 -9.44 15.40 17.47
N ALA A 49 -9.29 15.15 16.16
CA ALA A 49 -9.03 13.80 15.65
C ALA A 49 -7.70 13.21 16.16
N THR A 50 -6.69 14.07 16.37
CA THR A 50 -5.31 13.62 16.66
C THR A 50 -4.94 13.77 18.12
N LEU A 51 -5.32 14.89 18.74
CA LEU A 51 -4.87 15.35 20.05
C LEU A 51 -6.00 15.43 21.08
N GLY A 52 -7.24 15.11 20.69
CA GLY A 52 -8.39 15.09 21.56
C GLY A 52 -9.08 16.45 21.77
N ALA A 53 -10.25 16.39 22.41
CA ALA A 53 -11.13 17.53 22.59
C ALA A 53 -10.54 18.62 23.48
N VAL A 54 -9.78 18.23 24.51
CA VAL A 54 -9.16 19.12 25.51
C VAL A 54 -8.11 20.03 24.85
N GLN A 55 -7.28 19.47 23.97
CA GLN A 55 -6.27 20.26 23.24
C GLN A 55 -6.91 21.32 22.32
N ARG A 56 -8.06 21.01 21.72
CA ARG A 56 -8.84 21.97 20.92
C ARG A 56 -9.47 23.06 21.77
N ASP A 57 -9.92 22.77 22.99
CA ASP A 57 -10.46 23.80 23.90
C ASP A 57 -9.39 24.80 24.35
N TRP A 58 -8.20 24.31 24.66
CA TRP A 58 -7.04 25.16 24.92
C TRP A 58 -6.72 26.09 23.73
N LEU A 59 -6.68 25.54 22.51
CA LEU A 59 -6.41 26.32 21.29
C LEU A 59 -7.48 27.41 21.07
N ARG A 60 -8.75 27.10 21.33
CA ARG A 60 -9.84 28.08 21.26
C ARG A 60 -9.72 29.16 22.34
N GLY A 61 -9.31 28.81 23.55
CA GLY A 61 -9.04 29.76 24.63
C GLY A 61 -8.01 30.82 24.19
N LEU A 62 -6.91 30.38 23.56
CA LEU A 62 -5.91 31.27 22.97
C LEU A 62 -6.49 32.15 21.86
N TYR A 63 -7.26 31.55 20.95
CA TYR A 63 -7.85 32.28 19.81
C TYR A 63 -8.84 33.36 20.24
N HIS A 64 -9.61 33.11 21.31
CA HIS A 64 -10.60 34.05 21.84
C HIS A 64 -10.05 34.99 22.92
N ALA A 65 -8.76 34.92 23.23
CA ALA A 65 -8.11 35.67 24.32
C ALA A 65 -8.82 35.50 25.68
N ARG A 66 -9.32 34.29 25.97
CA ARG A 66 -9.83 33.97 27.32
C ARG A 66 -8.64 33.78 28.27
N PRO A 67 -8.75 34.18 29.55
CA PRO A 67 -7.72 33.86 30.54
C PRO A 67 -7.52 32.34 30.57
N THR A 68 -6.28 31.90 30.43
CA THR A 68 -5.85 30.52 30.64
C THR A 68 -6.24 30.11 32.06
N GLY A 69 -7.38 29.44 32.21
CA GLY A 69 -7.96 29.13 33.53
C GLY A 69 -9.39 28.61 33.50
N ASP A 70 -10.17 28.83 32.42
CA ASP A 70 -11.47 28.16 32.24
C ASP A 70 -11.31 26.92 31.35
N GLY A 71 -11.47 25.73 31.95
CA GLY A 71 -11.85 24.50 31.24
C GLY A 71 -10.80 23.71 30.43
N SER A 72 -9.52 24.07 30.42
CA SER A 72 -8.51 23.41 29.54
C SER A 72 -7.47 22.51 30.21
N GLY A 73 -7.52 22.32 31.53
CA GLY A 73 -6.52 21.56 32.30
C GLY A 73 -5.13 22.21 32.29
N ASP A 74 -4.26 21.87 33.24
CA ASP A 74 -2.85 22.28 33.13
C ASP A 74 -2.16 21.51 31.99
N LEU A 75 -0.95 21.91 31.58
CA LEU A 75 -0.16 21.24 30.56
C LEU A 75 -0.03 19.73 30.82
N VAL A 76 0.14 19.33 32.08
CA VAL A 76 0.22 17.92 32.48
C VAL A 76 -1.09 17.19 32.16
N ASP A 77 -2.24 17.76 32.51
CA ASP A 77 -3.56 17.17 32.23
C ASP A 77 -3.79 17.04 30.72
N ARG A 78 -3.46 18.08 29.95
CA ARG A 78 -3.58 18.03 28.48
C ARG A 78 -2.67 16.99 27.86
N ALA A 79 -1.47 16.82 28.39
CA ALA A 79 -0.54 15.81 27.91
C ALA A 79 -1.04 14.39 28.21
N ALA A 80 -1.63 14.16 29.39
CA ALA A 80 -2.23 12.89 29.76
C ALA A 80 -3.45 12.56 28.88
N GLU A 81 -4.41 13.48 28.76
CA GLU A 81 -5.60 13.33 27.92
C GLU A 81 -5.25 13.07 26.44
N ARG A 82 -4.23 13.76 25.92
CA ARG A 82 -3.73 13.52 24.56
C ARG A 82 -3.17 12.10 24.42
N THR A 83 -2.39 11.62 25.39
CA THR A 83 -1.84 10.26 25.37
C THR A 83 -2.96 9.23 25.39
N ASP A 84 -3.93 9.37 26.31
CA ASP A 84 -5.07 8.44 26.40
C ASP A 84 -5.89 8.42 25.12
N HIS A 85 -6.16 9.59 24.52
CA HIS A 85 -6.86 9.70 23.24
C HIS A 85 -6.11 9.00 22.10
N MET A 86 -4.78 9.20 22.02
CA MET A 86 -3.93 8.58 21.00
C MET A 86 -3.87 7.06 21.17
N GLU A 87 -3.62 6.56 22.38
CA GLU A 87 -3.50 5.12 22.65
C GLU A 87 -4.83 4.38 22.47
N LEU A 88 -5.96 4.98 22.86
CA LEU A 88 -7.27 4.38 22.62
C LEU A 88 -7.55 4.24 21.12
N ARG A 89 -7.26 5.27 20.32
CA ARG A 89 -7.42 5.22 18.86
C ARG A 89 -6.50 4.16 18.24
N ARG A 90 -5.25 4.07 18.71
CA ARG A 90 -4.29 3.06 18.26
C ARG A 90 -4.77 1.64 18.55
N GLN A 91 -5.28 1.40 19.76
CA GLN A 91 -5.85 0.12 20.16
C GLN A 91 -7.04 -0.29 19.27
N ILE A 92 -7.97 0.65 19.00
CA ILE A 92 -9.11 0.41 18.10
C ILE A 92 -8.65 -0.03 16.71
N ASN A 93 -7.63 0.62 16.15
CA ASN A 93 -7.10 0.29 14.82
C ASN A 93 -6.45 -1.11 14.79
N ILE A 94 -5.65 -1.45 15.82
CA ILE A 94 -5.03 -2.77 15.95
C ILE A 94 -6.11 -3.85 16.03
N GLU A 95 -7.09 -3.70 16.92
CA GLU A 95 -8.16 -4.68 17.09
C GLU A 95 -9.00 -4.84 15.84
N ALA A 96 -9.35 -3.73 15.17
CA ALA A 96 -10.11 -3.78 13.93
C ALA A 96 -9.34 -4.51 12.81
N MET A 97 -8.02 -4.36 12.73
CA MET A 97 -7.20 -5.12 11.78
C MET A 97 -7.09 -6.60 12.18
N LEU A 98 -6.83 -6.91 13.46
CA LEU A 98 -6.77 -8.29 13.95
C LEU A 98 -8.08 -9.05 13.70
N GLN A 99 -9.23 -8.41 13.93
CA GLN A 99 -10.53 -8.98 13.60
C GLN A 99 -10.70 -9.30 12.11
N ARG A 100 -10.09 -8.50 11.21
CA ARG A 100 -10.09 -8.78 9.77
C ARG A 100 -9.17 -9.95 9.44
N ALA A 101 -7.96 -9.97 10.00
CA ALA A 101 -6.99 -11.04 9.79
C ALA A 101 -7.54 -12.39 10.26
N LEU A 102 -8.16 -12.44 11.44
CA LEU A 102 -8.76 -13.65 12.02
C LEU A 102 -9.79 -14.32 11.09
N ARG A 103 -10.52 -13.54 10.28
CA ARG A 103 -11.52 -14.08 9.34
C ARG A 103 -10.93 -14.80 8.13
N ILE A 104 -9.65 -14.55 7.83
CA ILE A 104 -8.96 -15.07 6.63
C ILE A 104 -7.70 -15.88 7.00
N LEU A 105 -7.53 -16.20 8.28
CA LEU A 105 -6.40 -17.03 8.72
C LEU A 105 -6.52 -18.44 8.10
N PRO A 106 -5.41 -19.00 7.59
CA PRO A 106 -5.39 -20.37 7.12
C PRO A 106 -5.33 -21.35 8.30
N ASP A 107 -5.92 -22.53 8.13
CA ASP A 107 -5.80 -23.63 9.09
C ASP A 107 -4.40 -24.29 9.06
N THR A 108 -3.71 -24.19 7.93
CA THR A 108 -2.39 -24.78 7.69
C THR A 108 -1.36 -23.70 7.42
N VAL A 109 -0.21 -23.78 8.09
CA VAL A 109 0.93 -22.86 7.95
C VAL A 109 2.22 -23.63 7.66
N GLU A 110 3.18 -22.97 7.05
CA GLU A 110 4.53 -23.51 6.86
C GLU A 110 5.31 -23.52 8.20
N GLU A 111 6.34 -24.36 8.31
CA GLU A 111 7.19 -24.41 9.50
C GLU A 111 7.95 -23.10 9.72
N GLY A 112 8.10 -22.70 10.99
CA GLY A 112 8.85 -21.52 11.40
C GLY A 112 8.10 -20.68 12.42
N THR A 113 8.75 -19.63 12.91
CA THR A 113 8.13 -18.65 13.82
C THR A 113 8.35 -17.25 13.25
N PRO A 114 7.31 -16.38 13.23
CA PRO A 114 7.49 -14.99 12.86
C PRO A 114 8.54 -14.29 13.72
N ASP A 115 9.29 -13.37 13.11
CA ASP A 115 10.28 -12.56 13.81
C ASP A 115 9.56 -11.60 14.81
N PRO A 116 9.90 -11.63 16.11
CA PRO A 116 9.35 -10.71 17.10
C PRO A 116 9.58 -9.22 16.76
N ASP A 117 10.73 -8.88 16.19
CA ASP A 117 11.06 -7.50 15.81
C ASP A 117 10.24 -7.04 14.61
N TRP A 118 10.03 -7.94 13.64
CA TRP A 118 9.08 -7.70 12.54
C TRP A 118 7.68 -7.47 13.08
N SER A 119 7.23 -8.31 14.02
CA SER A 119 5.89 -8.24 14.61
C SER A 119 5.68 -6.91 15.33
N ALA A 120 6.64 -6.48 16.14
CA ALA A 120 6.59 -5.20 16.84
C ALA A 120 6.49 -4.02 15.85
N ARG A 121 7.28 -4.03 14.77
CA ARG A 121 7.24 -2.98 13.73
C ARG A 121 5.92 -2.99 12.96
N PHE A 122 5.37 -4.17 12.67
CA PHE A 122 4.08 -4.32 12.02
C PHE A 122 2.94 -3.72 12.85
N PHE A 123 2.82 -4.12 14.13
CA PHE A 123 1.75 -3.63 14.99
C PHE A 123 1.89 -2.14 15.31
N ASN A 124 3.12 -1.63 15.41
CA ASN A 124 3.34 -0.20 15.57
C ASN A 124 2.88 0.61 14.34
N ALA A 125 3.11 0.09 13.12
CA ALA A 125 2.73 0.77 11.89
C ALA A 125 1.21 0.78 11.68
N VAL A 126 0.53 -0.35 11.89
CA VAL A 126 -0.91 -0.48 11.66
C VAL A 126 -1.76 0.29 12.69
N ALA A 127 -1.20 0.55 13.87
CA ALA A 127 -1.89 1.29 14.94
C ALA A 127 -2.32 2.71 14.52
N ASP A 128 -1.65 3.34 13.56
CA ASP A 128 -2.02 4.67 13.06
C ASP A 128 -2.97 4.63 11.85
N ILE A 129 -3.36 3.44 11.40
CA ILE A 129 -4.15 3.23 10.19
C ILE A 129 -5.63 3.04 10.52
N SER A 130 -6.44 4.07 10.27
CA SER A 130 -7.89 4.04 10.45
C SER A 130 -8.69 3.79 9.18
N ASP A 131 -8.06 3.88 8.00
CA ASP A 131 -8.75 3.63 6.73
C ASP A 131 -9.03 2.13 6.53
N ALA A 132 -10.28 1.80 6.17
CA ALA A 132 -10.72 0.42 6.08
C ALA A 132 -10.08 -0.36 4.92
N GLU A 133 -9.71 0.33 3.83
CA GLU A 133 -9.05 -0.27 2.66
C GLU A 133 -7.61 -0.68 3.02
N PHE A 134 -6.87 0.23 3.64
CA PHE A 134 -5.55 -0.10 4.19
C PHE A 134 -5.63 -1.17 5.28
N SER A 135 -6.58 -1.08 6.21
CA SER A 135 -6.72 -2.09 7.28
C SER A 135 -6.94 -3.51 6.73
N ARG A 136 -7.67 -3.66 5.61
CA ARG A 136 -7.79 -4.96 4.91
C ARG A 136 -6.47 -5.42 4.30
N LEU A 137 -5.72 -4.52 3.67
CA LEU A 137 -4.41 -4.83 3.11
C LEU A 137 -3.41 -5.27 4.19
N TRP A 138 -3.35 -4.53 5.31
CA TRP A 138 -2.54 -4.91 6.47
C TRP A 138 -2.95 -6.28 7.02
N ALA A 139 -4.26 -6.56 7.16
CA ALA A 139 -4.74 -7.88 7.58
C ALA A 139 -4.25 -9.01 6.65
N ARG A 140 -4.31 -8.80 5.33
CA ARG A 140 -3.80 -9.78 4.36
C ARG A 140 -2.29 -9.98 4.48
N LEU A 141 -1.52 -8.90 4.64
CA LEU A 141 -0.07 -8.99 4.88
C LEU A 141 0.25 -9.76 6.16
N LEU A 142 -0.49 -9.53 7.25
CA LEU A 142 -0.31 -10.29 8.48
C LEU A 142 -0.55 -11.78 8.25
N VAL A 143 -1.62 -12.12 7.53
CA VAL A 143 -1.97 -13.51 7.21
C VAL A 143 -0.93 -14.16 6.30
N THR A 144 -0.36 -13.42 5.35
CA THR A 144 0.77 -13.90 4.53
C THR A 144 1.97 -14.26 5.41
N GLU A 145 2.33 -13.40 6.36
CA GLU A 145 3.44 -13.66 7.28
C GLU A 145 3.14 -14.83 8.24
N VAL A 146 1.90 -14.94 8.73
CA VAL A 146 1.48 -16.09 9.58
C VAL A 146 1.53 -17.39 8.79
N ARG A 147 1.11 -17.39 7.52
CA ARG A 147 1.14 -18.56 6.65
C ARG A 147 2.57 -19.02 6.40
N ARG A 148 3.48 -18.07 6.16
CA ARG A 148 4.88 -18.32 5.86
C ARG A 148 5.75 -17.21 6.47
N PRO A 149 6.40 -17.47 7.61
CA PRO A 149 7.33 -16.52 8.21
C PRO A 149 8.42 -16.06 7.22
N GLY A 150 8.67 -14.75 7.18
CA GLY A 150 9.59 -14.09 6.25
C GLY A 150 9.01 -13.78 4.87
N ALA A 151 7.74 -14.07 4.60
CA ALA A 151 7.10 -13.81 3.31
C ALA A 151 6.78 -12.33 3.07
N VAL A 152 6.69 -11.52 4.13
CA VAL A 152 6.50 -10.07 4.06
C VAL A 152 7.79 -9.35 4.49
N PRO A 153 8.58 -8.86 3.52
CA PRO A 153 9.86 -8.23 3.82
C PRO A 153 9.69 -6.94 4.61
N LEU A 154 10.62 -6.66 5.53
CA LEU A 154 10.51 -5.53 6.45
C LEU A 154 10.42 -4.17 5.74
N ASN A 155 11.11 -4.00 4.61
CA ASN A 155 11.03 -2.78 3.79
C ASN A 155 9.60 -2.50 3.31
N THR A 156 8.78 -3.54 3.09
CA THR A 156 7.36 -3.38 2.73
C THR A 156 6.59 -2.63 3.82
N LEU A 157 6.89 -2.92 5.10
CA LEU A 157 6.24 -2.25 6.23
C LEU A 157 6.64 -0.78 6.37
N HIS A 158 7.80 -0.39 5.84
CA HIS A 158 8.27 1.01 5.86
C HIS A 158 7.68 1.84 4.72
N GLN A 159 7.47 1.24 3.55
CA GLN A 159 6.92 1.93 2.38
C GLN A 159 5.40 2.15 2.51
N LEU A 160 4.68 1.16 3.05
CA LEU A 160 3.21 1.17 3.06
C LEU A 160 2.58 2.37 3.80
N PRO A 161 3.10 2.84 4.96
CA PRO A 161 2.57 4.03 5.63
C PRO A 161 2.70 5.34 4.83
N GLY A 162 3.64 5.42 3.88
CA GLY A 162 3.81 6.59 3.02
C GLY A 162 2.84 6.65 1.85
N LEU A 163 2.07 5.59 1.62
CA LEU A 163 1.15 5.48 0.48
C LEU A 163 -0.15 6.24 0.77
N SER A 164 -0.56 7.11 -0.16
CA SER A 164 -1.88 7.74 -0.09
C SER A 164 -2.98 6.75 -0.52
N LYS A 165 -4.24 7.05 -0.20
CA LYS A 165 -5.38 6.24 -0.65
C LYS A 165 -5.51 6.23 -2.17
N GLU A 166 -5.29 7.38 -2.79
CA GLU A 166 -5.24 7.55 -4.23
C GLU A 166 -4.08 6.76 -4.84
N GLY A 167 -2.92 6.79 -4.19
CA GLY A 167 -1.74 6.02 -4.55
C GLY A 167 -1.96 4.51 -4.48
N LEU A 168 -2.63 4.03 -3.43
CA LEU A 168 -3.02 2.62 -3.31
C LEU A 168 -3.96 2.20 -4.44
N ARG A 169 -5.00 3.00 -4.72
CA ARG A 169 -5.95 2.71 -5.81
C ARG A 169 -5.27 2.73 -7.18
N LEU A 170 -4.36 3.67 -7.40
CA LEU A 170 -3.54 3.72 -8.60
C LEU A 170 -2.67 2.46 -8.72
N PHE A 171 -1.99 2.08 -7.64
CA PHE A 171 -1.17 0.88 -7.62
C PHE A 171 -2.01 -0.38 -7.88
N THR A 172 -3.21 -0.50 -7.31
CA THR A 172 -4.13 -1.61 -7.59
C THR A 172 -4.47 -1.70 -9.07
N ARG A 173 -4.79 -0.58 -9.75
CA ARG A 173 -5.04 -0.60 -11.21
C ARG A 173 -3.81 -1.03 -11.99
N PHE A 174 -2.64 -0.50 -11.64
CA PHE A 174 -1.40 -0.83 -12.33
C PHE A 174 -0.96 -2.29 -12.11
N ALA A 175 -1.04 -2.77 -10.87
CA ALA A 175 -0.63 -4.11 -10.48
C ALA A 175 -1.57 -5.20 -11.01
N ALA A 176 -2.79 -4.85 -11.45
CA ALA A 176 -3.67 -5.77 -12.16
C ALA A 176 -3.05 -6.30 -13.46
N PHE A 177 -2.09 -5.56 -14.05
CA PHE A 177 -1.31 -5.98 -15.23
C PHE A 177 -0.02 -6.72 -14.89
N ALA A 178 0.25 -6.99 -13.60
CA ALA A 178 1.48 -7.63 -13.18
C ALA A 178 1.53 -9.09 -13.63
N VAL A 179 2.65 -9.44 -14.27
CA VAL A 179 3.06 -10.80 -14.58
C VAL A 179 4.16 -11.15 -13.59
N ASN A 180 3.80 -11.82 -12.49
CA ASN A 180 4.69 -12.06 -11.36
C ASN A 180 5.21 -10.74 -10.77
N ASN A 181 6.47 -10.37 -10.99
CA ASN A 181 7.11 -9.19 -10.41
C ASN A 181 7.41 -8.07 -11.42
N PHE A 182 6.76 -8.08 -12.58
CA PHE A 182 6.93 -7.05 -13.59
C PHE A 182 5.62 -6.81 -14.36
N VAL A 183 5.49 -5.62 -14.95
CA VAL A 183 4.43 -5.28 -15.91
C VAL A 183 5.09 -5.10 -17.26
N ILE A 184 4.64 -5.82 -18.29
CA ILE A 184 5.15 -5.65 -19.66
C ILE A 184 4.75 -4.24 -20.12
N ARG A 185 5.73 -3.47 -20.56
CA ARG A 185 5.54 -2.11 -21.04
C ARG A 185 4.99 -2.15 -22.45
N LEU A 186 3.79 -1.62 -22.61
CA LEU A 186 3.12 -1.39 -23.88
C LEU A 186 3.18 0.10 -24.26
N ASN A 187 2.54 0.47 -25.37
CA ASN A 187 2.37 1.87 -25.76
C ASN A 187 1.59 2.64 -24.68
N GLN A 188 1.94 3.92 -24.48
CA GLN A 188 1.32 4.75 -23.45
C GLN A 188 -0.20 4.87 -23.61
N GLU A 189 -0.69 4.93 -24.87
CA GLU A 189 -2.12 4.95 -25.21
C GLU A 189 -2.91 3.78 -24.59
N PHE A 190 -2.28 2.61 -24.44
CA PHE A 190 -2.92 1.47 -23.78
C PHE A 190 -3.21 1.76 -22.30
N PHE A 191 -2.21 2.26 -21.57
CA PHE A 191 -2.34 2.53 -20.14
C PHE A 191 -3.19 3.77 -19.86
N ASP A 192 -3.11 4.79 -20.73
CA ASP A 192 -3.99 5.96 -20.66
C ASP A 192 -5.46 5.55 -20.76
N GLY A 193 -5.79 4.60 -21.65
CA GLY A 193 -7.13 4.01 -21.76
C GLY A 193 -7.56 3.16 -20.55
N LYS A 194 -6.67 2.91 -19.59
CA LYS A 194 -6.92 2.19 -18.34
C LYS A 194 -6.76 3.09 -17.10
N ASP A 195 -6.78 4.42 -17.30
CA ASP A 195 -6.60 5.43 -16.26
C ASP A 195 -5.29 5.27 -15.46
N VAL A 196 -4.20 4.94 -16.18
CA VAL A 196 -2.83 4.85 -15.67
C VAL A 196 -1.89 5.64 -16.59
N THR A 197 -1.67 6.92 -16.27
CA THR A 197 -0.81 7.80 -17.08
C THR A 197 0.68 7.59 -16.79
N GLY A 198 1.56 8.11 -17.65
CA GLY A 198 3.01 8.05 -17.45
C GLY A 198 3.46 8.71 -16.15
N ASP A 199 2.92 9.88 -15.83
CA ASP A 199 3.21 10.60 -14.57
C ASP A 199 2.75 9.82 -13.34
N GLN A 200 1.63 9.12 -13.45
CA GLN A 200 1.14 8.23 -12.39
C GLN A 200 2.08 7.02 -12.18
N ILE A 201 2.66 6.46 -13.25
CA ILE A 201 3.66 5.38 -13.13
C ILE A 201 4.94 5.90 -12.44
N LEU A 202 5.37 7.14 -12.73
CA LEU A 202 6.50 7.76 -12.03
C LEU A 202 6.18 7.99 -10.54
N LEU A 203 4.96 8.42 -10.20
CA LEU A 203 4.51 8.52 -8.81
C LEU A 203 4.58 7.18 -8.06
N LEU A 204 4.29 6.06 -8.72
CA LEU A 204 4.45 4.72 -8.13
C LEU A 204 5.93 4.36 -7.84
N GLU A 205 6.87 4.93 -8.59
CA GLU A 205 8.30 4.82 -8.30
C GLU A 205 8.73 5.70 -7.13
N GLU A 206 8.15 6.90 -7.00
CA GLU A 206 8.33 7.75 -5.82
C GLU A 206 7.82 7.09 -4.53
N TYR A 207 6.70 6.35 -4.61
CA TYR A 207 6.22 5.48 -3.53
C TYR A 207 7.07 4.23 -3.31
N GLY A 208 8.13 4.01 -4.11
CA GLY A 208 9.03 2.88 -3.98
C GLY A 208 8.40 1.53 -4.36
N LEU A 209 7.31 1.51 -5.13
CA LEU A 209 6.59 0.30 -5.53
C LEU A 209 7.01 -0.25 -6.90
N VAL A 210 7.49 0.63 -7.78
CA VAL A 210 7.84 0.31 -9.17
C VAL A 210 9.21 0.89 -9.51
N ARG A 211 9.92 0.26 -10.45
CA ARG A 211 11.14 0.79 -11.09
C ARG A 211 10.84 1.06 -12.55
N THR A 212 11.10 2.28 -13.02
CA THR A 212 10.67 2.73 -14.36
C THR A 212 11.78 2.85 -15.40
N ASN A 213 13.03 2.57 -15.01
CA ASN A 213 14.22 2.56 -15.88
C ASN A 213 13.89 2.07 -17.30
N ARG A 214 14.18 2.91 -18.31
CA ARG A 214 13.73 2.68 -19.68
C ARG A 214 14.33 1.41 -20.29
N ASP A 215 15.56 1.08 -19.92
CA ASP A 215 16.30 -0.07 -20.45
C ASP A 215 15.94 -1.40 -19.75
N LEU A 216 15.02 -1.38 -18.78
CA LEU A 216 14.58 -2.59 -18.11
C LEU A 216 13.79 -3.50 -19.05
N ASN A 217 14.27 -4.73 -19.08
CA ASN A 217 13.88 -5.75 -20.03
C ASN A 217 13.81 -7.09 -19.29
N ARG A 218 12.72 -7.83 -19.48
CA ARG A 218 12.60 -9.20 -19.02
C ARG A 218 13.01 -10.13 -20.16
N VAL A 219 14.15 -10.79 -19.98
CA VAL A 219 14.70 -11.74 -20.94
C VAL A 219 14.28 -13.16 -20.57
N PHE A 220 13.73 -13.89 -21.54
CA PHE A 220 13.37 -15.30 -21.40
C PHE A 220 14.24 -16.16 -22.31
N GLN A 221 14.75 -17.24 -21.73
CA GLN A 221 15.45 -18.31 -22.44
C GLN A 221 14.48 -19.45 -22.74
N SER A 222 14.84 -20.30 -23.71
CA SER A 222 14.07 -21.50 -23.98
C SER A 222 14.11 -22.48 -22.80
N GLN A 223 12.96 -23.05 -22.48
CA GLN A 223 12.81 -24.18 -21.55
C GLN A 223 12.91 -25.54 -22.27
N ARG A 224 13.19 -25.53 -23.59
CA ARG A 224 13.29 -26.73 -24.44
C ARG A 224 14.59 -26.73 -25.26
N SER A 225 15.06 -27.93 -25.60
CA SER A 225 16.28 -28.15 -26.39
C SER A 225 16.05 -28.24 -27.91
N ASP A 226 14.83 -28.52 -28.37
CA ASP A 226 14.48 -28.68 -29.79
C ASP A 226 14.01 -27.39 -30.48
N ARG A 227 13.45 -26.46 -29.71
CA ARG A 227 12.87 -25.19 -30.19
C ARG A 227 12.86 -24.18 -29.05
N PHE A 228 12.60 -22.90 -29.34
CA PHE A 228 12.30 -21.95 -28.28
C PHE A 228 10.91 -22.21 -27.74
N SER A 229 10.78 -22.37 -26.42
CA SER A 229 9.50 -22.47 -25.75
C SER A 229 9.60 -21.87 -24.35
N THR A 230 8.67 -21.00 -24.00
CA THR A 230 8.48 -20.48 -22.64
C THR A 230 7.01 -20.19 -22.39
N ASN A 231 6.63 -20.01 -21.13
CA ASN A 231 5.28 -19.63 -20.75
C ASN A 231 5.30 -18.32 -19.95
N LEU A 232 4.35 -17.42 -20.23
CA LEU A 232 4.01 -16.31 -19.35
C LEU A 232 2.72 -16.65 -18.62
N LEU A 233 2.74 -16.48 -17.30
CA LEU A 233 1.58 -16.72 -16.44
C LEU A 233 1.01 -15.36 -16.00
N TYR A 234 -0.16 -15.01 -16.52
CA TYR A 234 -0.81 -13.74 -16.24
C TYR A 234 -2.22 -13.98 -15.73
N ALA A 235 -2.48 -13.63 -14.46
CA ALA A 235 -3.76 -13.86 -13.80
C ALA A 235 -4.26 -15.31 -13.99
N ASP A 236 -5.44 -15.52 -14.57
CA ASP A 236 -6.03 -16.82 -14.86
C ASP A 236 -5.60 -17.42 -16.22
N LYS A 237 -4.62 -16.83 -16.93
CA LYS A 237 -4.19 -17.26 -18.26
C LYS A 237 -2.72 -17.67 -18.30
N ALA A 238 -2.43 -18.70 -19.10
CA ALA A 238 -1.08 -19.09 -19.50
C ALA A 238 -0.89 -18.80 -20.99
N LEU A 239 0.12 -18.00 -21.33
CA LEU A 239 0.52 -17.73 -22.71
C LEU A 239 1.78 -18.54 -23.03
N ARG A 240 1.65 -19.53 -23.91
CA ARG A 240 2.78 -20.28 -24.45
C ARG A 240 3.35 -19.55 -25.64
N ILE A 241 4.66 -19.35 -25.62
CA ILE A 241 5.41 -18.59 -26.62
C ILE A 241 6.45 -19.52 -27.23
N THR A 242 6.43 -19.66 -28.55
CA THR A 242 7.32 -20.57 -29.26
C THR A 242 7.97 -19.92 -30.47
N ASN A 243 9.16 -20.41 -30.82
CA ASN A 243 9.83 -20.09 -32.08
C ASN A 243 10.64 -21.32 -32.54
N PRO A 244 10.74 -21.61 -33.85
CA PRO A 244 11.57 -22.70 -34.35
C PRO A 244 13.05 -22.58 -33.97
N ASP A 245 13.58 -21.36 -33.87
CA ASP A 245 14.96 -21.12 -33.45
C ASP A 245 15.10 -21.23 -31.92
N GLN A 246 15.74 -22.31 -31.46
CA GLN A 246 15.99 -22.59 -30.04
C GLN A 246 16.88 -21.55 -29.34
N LYS A 247 17.78 -20.89 -30.07
CA LYS A 247 18.73 -19.92 -29.51
C LYS A 247 18.15 -18.50 -29.42
N LYS A 248 16.98 -18.29 -30.02
CA LYS A 248 16.30 -17.00 -29.95
C LYS A 248 15.98 -16.64 -28.50
N GLN A 249 16.13 -15.37 -28.16
CA GLN A 249 15.75 -14.85 -26.85
C GLN A 249 14.51 -13.98 -27.00
N LEU A 250 13.56 -14.15 -26.08
CA LEU A 250 12.44 -13.24 -25.97
C LEU A 250 12.84 -12.09 -25.04
N ASN A 251 12.73 -10.87 -25.54
CA ASN A 251 12.97 -9.67 -24.75
C ASN A 251 11.69 -8.83 -24.66
N LEU A 252 11.20 -8.62 -23.45
CA LEU A 252 10.02 -7.81 -23.17
C LEU A 252 10.42 -6.58 -22.34
N PRO A 253 10.30 -5.35 -22.88
CA PRO A 253 10.40 -4.14 -22.08
C PRO A 253 9.41 -4.19 -20.93
N CYS A 254 9.83 -3.80 -19.74
CA CYS A 254 8.99 -3.92 -18.56
C CYS A 254 9.23 -2.82 -17.53
N TYR A 255 8.18 -2.50 -16.78
CA TYR A 255 8.30 -1.93 -15.45
C TYR A 255 8.53 -3.05 -14.45
N ARG A 256 9.47 -2.89 -13.52
CA ARG A 256 9.73 -3.92 -12.51
C ARG A 256 9.12 -3.51 -11.19
N LEU A 257 8.37 -4.40 -10.55
CA LEU A 257 7.91 -4.16 -9.19
C LEU A 257 9.09 -4.27 -8.21
N THR A 258 9.13 -3.39 -7.22
CA THR A 258 10.06 -3.56 -6.09
C THR A 258 9.60 -4.72 -5.22
N GLU A 259 10.39 -5.11 -4.23
CA GLU A 259 9.99 -6.15 -3.27
C GLU A 259 8.70 -5.77 -2.52
N ALA A 260 8.57 -4.49 -2.14
CA ALA A 260 7.35 -3.95 -1.57
C ALA A 260 6.19 -4.02 -2.57
N GLY A 261 6.40 -3.55 -3.81
CA GLY A 261 5.39 -3.61 -4.87
C GLY A 261 4.90 -5.03 -5.15
N SER A 262 5.80 -6.01 -5.30
CA SER A 262 5.42 -7.41 -5.50
C SER A 262 4.67 -7.99 -4.30
N THR A 263 5.06 -7.65 -3.07
CA THR A 263 4.38 -8.14 -1.87
C THR A 263 2.97 -7.53 -1.74
N LEU A 264 2.84 -6.23 -2.01
CA LEU A 264 1.53 -5.57 -2.03
C LEU A 264 0.63 -6.09 -3.15
N ALA A 265 1.16 -6.29 -4.37
CA ALA A 265 0.39 -6.84 -5.48
C ALA A 265 -0.17 -8.22 -5.12
N ARG A 266 0.65 -9.10 -4.55
CA ARG A 266 0.20 -10.41 -4.07
C ARG A 266 -0.88 -10.29 -3.01
N ALA A 267 -0.68 -9.45 -2.00
CA ALA A 267 -1.67 -9.24 -0.94
C ALA A 267 -2.99 -8.62 -1.46
N LEU A 268 -2.95 -7.78 -2.50
CA LEU A 268 -4.14 -7.18 -3.10
C LEU A 268 -4.99 -8.17 -3.88
N PHE A 269 -4.37 -9.23 -4.41
CA PHE A 269 -4.98 -10.12 -5.39
C PHE A 269 -5.02 -11.59 -5.00
N ASP A 270 -4.68 -11.90 -3.75
CA ASP A 270 -4.73 -13.26 -3.23
C ASP A 270 -6.16 -13.81 -3.33
N GLU A 271 -6.27 -15.06 -3.77
CA GLU A 271 -7.51 -15.84 -4.07
C GLU A 271 -8.13 -15.77 -5.49
N GLY A 272 -7.32 -15.74 -6.56
CA GLY A 272 -7.83 -16.08 -7.91
C GLY A 272 -8.90 -15.13 -8.47
N GLU A 273 -9.06 -13.95 -7.86
CA GLU A 273 -10.05 -12.95 -8.24
C GLU A 273 -9.63 -12.11 -9.45
N ILE A 274 -8.33 -12.08 -9.80
CA ILE A 274 -7.91 -11.39 -11.02
C ILE A 274 -8.25 -12.25 -12.23
N ARG A 275 -9.06 -11.68 -13.11
CA ARG A 275 -9.18 -12.14 -14.50
C ARG A 275 -8.22 -11.35 -15.36
N ALA A 276 -7.55 -12.05 -16.27
CA ALA A 276 -6.67 -11.41 -17.22
C ALA A 276 -7.43 -10.39 -18.07
N ASP A 277 -6.87 -9.19 -18.19
CA ASP A 277 -7.34 -8.20 -19.16
C ASP A 277 -7.05 -8.68 -20.60
N THR A 278 -8.11 -8.87 -21.38
CA THR A 278 -8.02 -9.38 -22.76
C THR A 278 -7.28 -8.42 -23.68
N ASP A 279 -7.48 -7.11 -23.53
CA ASP A 279 -6.81 -6.11 -24.37
C ASP A 279 -5.30 -6.14 -24.13
N TYR A 280 -4.90 -6.30 -22.87
CA TYR A 280 -3.50 -6.46 -22.47
C TYR A 280 -2.87 -7.69 -23.13
N ILE A 281 -3.55 -8.84 -23.09
CA ILE A 281 -3.10 -10.07 -23.76
C ILE A 281 -2.93 -9.81 -25.26
N VAL A 282 -3.89 -9.16 -25.90
CA VAL A 282 -3.85 -8.89 -27.35
C VAL A 282 -2.64 -8.03 -27.71
N GLU A 283 -2.34 -6.98 -26.94
CA GLU A 283 -1.17 -6.13 -27.18
C GLU A 283 0.16 -6.84 -26.91
N ILE A 284 0.22 -7.70 -25.89
CA ILE A 284 1.38 -8.57 -25.66
C ILE A 284 1.58 -9.49 -26.86
N VAL A 285 0.51 -10.16 -27.33
CA VAL A 285 0.59 -11.07 -28.49
C VAL A 285 1.03 -10.32 -29.75
N ARG A 286 0.52 -9.11 -30.02
CA ARG A 286 1.01 -8.26 -31.12
C ARG A 286 2.51 -8.01 -31.01
N THR A 287 2.99 -7.67 -29.82
CA THR A 287 4.42 -7.44 -29.56
C THR A 287 5.25 -8.69 -29.82
N LEU A 288 4.81 -9.85 -29.34
CA LEU A 288 5.45 -11.15 -29.55
C LEU A 288 5.50 -11.54 -31.04
N GLN A 289 4.40 -11.32 -31.76
CA GLN A 289 4.30 -11.63 -33.19
C GLN A 289 5.20 -10.72 -34.04
N ARG A 290 5.33 -9.43 -33.69
CA ARG A 290 6.30 -8.51 -34.34
C ARG A 290 7.74 -8.98 -34.15
N GLN A 291 8.05 -9.60 -33.01
CA GLN A 291 9.34 -10.23 -32.76
C GLN A 291 9.47 -11.62 -33.43
N GLY A 292 8.43 -12.11 -34.11
CA GLY A 292 8.42 -13.38 -34.85
C GLY A 292 8.15 -14.61 -33.99
N PHE A 293 7.53 -14.48 -32.82
CA PHE A 293 7.10 -15.62 -32.01
C PHE A 293 5.67 -16.06 -32.36
N GLN A 294 5.39 -17.34 -32.17
CA GLN A 294 4.05 -17.93 -32.19
C GLN A 294 3.51 -18.02 -30.77
N THR A 295 2.20 -17.82 -30.62
CA THR A 295 1.54 -17.69 -29.32
C THR A 295 0.29 -18.55 -29.25
N ALA A 296 0.13 -19.27 -28.14
CA ALA A 296 -1.08 -19.98 -27.79
C ALA A 296 -1.47 -19.66 -26.34
N GLN A 297 -2.75 -19.69 -26.02
CA GLN A 297 -3.29 -19.42 -24.68
C GLN A 297 -4.01 -20.63 -24.10
N ALA A 298 -3.91 -20.82 -22.80
CA ALA A 298 -4.76 -21.70 -22.02
C ALA A 298 -5.30 -20.99 -20.78
N ASP A 299 -6.44 -21.44 -20.28
CA ASP A 299 -6.98 -21.04 -18.99
C ASP A 299 -6.31 -21.86 -17.89
N ILE A 300 -5.85 -21.19 -16.84
CA ILE A 300 -5.28 -21.82 -15.65
C ILE A 300 -6.44 -22.25 -14.77
N LEU A 301 -6.52 -23.56 -14.50
CA LEU A 301 -7.59 -24.14 -13.69
C LEU A 301 -7.13 -24.31 -12.24
N GLU A 302 -5.89 -24.73 -12.04
CA GLU A 302 -5.30 -24.96 -10.72
C GLU A 302 -3.81 -24.55 -10.73
N ARG A 303 -3.37 -23.92 -9.64
CA ARG A 303 -1.97 -23.51 -9.39
C ARG A 303 -1.46 -24.21 -8.14
N THR A 304 -0.24 -24.73 -8.20
CA THR A 304 0.47 -25.21 -7.00
C THR A 304 1.13 -24.03 -6.29
N ASP A 305 1.69 -23.10 -7.05
CA ASP A 305 2.24 -21.83 -6.56
C ASP A 305 2.16 -20.74 -7.66
N GLU A 306 2.73 -19.57 -7.40
CA GLU A 306 2.73 -18.43 -8.34
C GLU A 306 3.37 -18.74 -9.71
N GLN A 307 4.32 -19.67 -9.75
CA GLN A 307 5.13 -20.02 -10.93
C GLN A 307 4.76 -21.39 -11.52
N VAL A 308 4.04 -22.23 -10.75
CA VAL A 308 3.71 -23.60 -11.11
C VAL A 308 2.21 -23.76 -11.29
N VAL A 309 1.81 -24.04 -12.52
CA VAL A 309 0.45 -24.43 -12.90
C VAL A 309 0.34 -25.95 -12.86
N SER A 310 -0.54 -26.48 -12.02
CA SER A 310 -0.81 -27.92 -11.93
C SER A 310 -1.80 -28.39 -13.00
N LYS A 311 -2.73 -27.52 -13.42
CA LYS A 311 -3.78 -27.86 -14.39
C LYS A 311 -4.22 -26.65 -15.21
N HIS A 312 -4.39 -26.86 -16.51
CA HIS A 312 -4.85 -25.84 -17.45
C HIS A 312 -5.72 -26.45 -18.55
N SER A 313 -6.52 -25.62 -19.24
CA SER A 313 -7.26 -26.03 -20.45
C SER A 313 -6.29 -26.40 -21.59
N PRO A 314 -6.76 -27.05 -22.67
CA PRO A 314 -5.97 -27.14 -23.89
C PRO A 314 -5.51 -25.75 -24.38
N PHE A 315 -4.32 -25.70 -24.97
CA PHE A 315 -3.81 -24.48 -25.58
C PHE A 315 -4.51 -24.22 -26.92
N CYS A 316 -4.99 -23.00 -27.10
CA CYS A 316 -5.59 -22.50 -28.33
C CYS A 316 -4.67 -21.45 -28.96
N ASP A 317 -4.41 -21.57 -30.26
CA ASP A 317 -3.59 -20.58 -30.96
C ASP A 317 -4.26 -19.21 -30.95
N ILE A 318 -3.46 -18.17 -30.69
CA ILE A 318 -3.92 -16.78 -30.77
C ILE A 318 -3.17 -16.09 -31.90
N ALA A 319 -3.93 -15.65 -32.90
CA ALA A 319 -3.46 -14.79 -33.96
C ALA A 319 -4.20 -13.45 -33.89
N VAL A 320 -3.45 -12.35 -33.80
CA VAL A 320 -4.05 -11.02 -33.94
C VAL A 320 -4.01 -10.68 -35.43
N LEU A 321 -5.18 -10.45 -36.01
CA LEU A 321 -5.28 -9.99 -37.40
C LEU A 321 -4.53 -8.65 -37.53
N ARG A 322 -3.60 -8.57 -38.49
CA ARG A 322 -2.95 -7.31 -38.85
C ARG A 322 -4.04 -6.39 -39.42
N ARG A 323 -4.36 -5.31 -38.69
CA ARG A 323 -4.99 -4.13 -39.27
C ARG A 323 -3.91 -3.23 -39.84
#